data_AF-A0A535HDV4-F1
#
_entry.id   AF-A0A535HDV4-F1
#
_cell.length_a   1.000
_cell.length_b   1.000
_cell.length_c   1.000
_cell.angle_alpha   90.00
_cell.angle_beta   90.00
_cell.angle_gamma   90.00
#
_symmetry.space_group_name_H-M   'P 1'
#
loop_
_entity.id
_entity.type
_entity.pdbx_description
1 polymer ?
#
loop_
_entity_poly.entity_id
_entity_poly.type
_entity_poly.pdbx_seq_one_letter_code
_entity_poly.pdbx_strand_id
1 'polypeptide(L)'
;MSAPANGQRRVGSALATRKATKTATCHVGSIIPPARIIETPYEENALAGQPKKRIPRAAQGERRSHLALRAMNLVPCPQCKNPKPPHQACPHCGMFRGRQVIPIKATRTPA
;
A
#
# COMPACT_ATOMS: atom_id res chain seq x y z
N MET A 1 35.21 -10.32 -1.29
CA MET A 1 35.11 -10.93 -2.65
C MET A 1 34.40 -12.26 -2.50
N SER A 2 33.09 -12.31 -2.71
CA SER A 2 32.30 -13.56 -2.80
C SER A 2 31.12 -13.31 -3.72
N ALA A 3 31.03 -14.08 -4.81
CA ALA A 3 30.17 -13.86 -5.98
C ALA A 3 28.67 -14.16 -5.73
N PRO A 4 27.74 -13.56 -6.50
CA PRO A 4 26.34 -13.95 -6.53
C PRO A 4 26.08 -15.13 -7.49
N ALA A 5 25.41 -16.18 -6.99
CA ALA A 5 24.94 -17.29 -7.82
C ALA A 5 23.71 -16.89 -8.64
N ASN A 6 23.93 -16.74 -9.94
CA ASN A 6 22.93 -16.54 -10.98
C ASN A 6 22.18 -17.86 -11.26
N GLY A 7 20.88 -17.89 -11.00
CA GLY A 7 20.00 -19.06 -11.22
C GLY A 7 19.02 -18.82 -12.37
N GLN A 8 19.52 -18.87 -13.60
CA GLN A 8 18.72 -18.84 -14.83
C GLN A 8 17.72 -20.00 -14.85
N ARG A 9 16.41 -19.73 -14.98
CA ARG A 9 15.41 -20.76 -15.31
C ARG A 9 14.80 -20.51 -16.68
N ARG A 10 14.98 -21.53 -17.52
CA ARG A 10 14.72 -21.63 -18.96
C ARG A 10 13.24 -21.47 -19.29
N VAL A 11 12.93 -20.68 -20.32
CA VAL A 11 11.60 -20.63 -20.95
C VAL A 11 11.46 -21.81 -21.91
N GLY A 12 10.52 -22.71 -21.63
CA GLY A 12 10.11 -23.76 -22.55
C GLY A 12 9.06 -23.23 -23.52
N SER A 13 9.47 -23.03 -24.77
CA SER A 13 8.62 -22.73 -25.92
C SER A 13 7.88 -23.98 -26.39
N ALA A 14 6.55 -23.94 -26.44
CA ALA A 14 5.78 -24.86 -27.25
C ALA A 14 4.61 -24.11 -27.91
N LEU A 15 4.88 -23.58 -29.10
CA LEU A 15 3.85 -23.24 -30.07
C LEU A 15 3.19 -24.56 -30.51
N ALA A 16 1.94 -24.77 -30.13
CA ALA A 16 1.08 -25.77 -30.77
C ALA A 16 -0.03 -25.05 -31.53
N THR A 17 0.21 -24.86 -32.82
CA THR A 17 -0.79 -24.50 -33.82
C THR A 17 -1.70 -25.69 -34.12
N ARG A 18 -2.99 -25.42 -34.38
CA ARG A 18 -3.89 -26.05 -35.37
C ARG A 18 -5.32 -25.58 -35.09
N LYS A 19 -5.75 -24.51 -35.75
CA LYS A 19 -6.57 -24.47 -36.99
C LYS A 19 -8.02 -24.92 -36.79
N ALA A 20 -8.89 -23.92 -37.01
CA ALA A 20 -10.32 -23.96 -37.20
C ALA A 20 -10.79 -25.04 -38.19
N THR A 21 -11.96 -25.62 -37.90
CA THR A 21 -12.78 -26.27 -38.91
C THR A 21 -14.25 -25.89 -38.73
N LYS A 22 -14.78 -25.23 -39.78
CA LYS A 22 -16.11 -25.39 -40.35
C LYS A 22 -17.27 -24.59 -39.74
N THR A 23 -17.47 -23.43 -40.36
CA THR A 23 -18.73 -22.98 -41.00
C THR A 23 -19.93 -23.94 -40.88
N ALA A 24 -21.00 -23.46 -40.26
CA ALA A 24 -22.36 -23.92 -40.50
C ALA A 24 -23.26 -22.69 -40.72
N THR A 25 -23.37 -22.32 -42.00
CA THR A 25 -24.60 -21.89 -42.70
C THR A 25 -25.61 -21.01 -41.95
N CYS A 26 -25.62 -19.73 -42.36
CA CYS A 26 -26.75 -18.82 -42.25
C CYS A 26 -27.91 -19.32 -43.12
N HIS A 27 -29.13 -19.46 -42.56
CA HIS A 27 -30.36 -19.45 -43.35
C HIS A 27 -31.41 -18.54 -42.70
N VAL A 28 -31.54 -17.37 -43.33
CA VAL A 28 -32.77 -16.63 -43.65
C VAL A 28 -33.93 -16.77 -42.67
N GLY A 29 -34.22 -15.70 -41.95
CA GLY A 29 -35.37 -15.62 -41.07
C GLY A 29 -35.38 -14.35 -40.24
N SER A 30 -35.44 -13.20 -40.91
CA SER A 30 -35.84 -11.93 -40.31
C SER A 30 -37.30 -12.04 -39.86
N ILE A 31 -37.49 -12.57 -38.65
CA ILE A 31 -38.68 -12.37 -37.84
C ILE A 31 -38.17 -11.69 -36.58
N ILE A 32 -38.46 -10.40 -36.46
CA ILE A 32 -38.13 -9.56 -35.31
C ILE A 32 -38.76 -10.21 -34.05
N PRO A 33 -37.98 -10.78 -33.12
CA PRO A 33 -38.52 -11.12 -31.81
C PRO A 33 -38.55 -9.84 -30.95
N PRO A 34 -39.67 -9.53 -30.28
CA PRO A 34 -39.79 -8.35 -29.44
C PRO A 34 -38.92 -8.50 -28.18
N ALA A 35 -38.26 -7.42 -27.79
CA ALA A 35 -37.68 -7.20 -26.47
C ALA A 35 -36.87 -8.37 -25.90
N ARG A 36 -35.68 -8.62 -26.45
CA ARG A 36 -34.55 -9.07 -25.63
C ARG A 36 -33.64 -7.89 -25.40
N ILE A 37 -33.96 -7.15 -24.34
CA ILE A 37 -32.93 -6.55 -23.50
C ILE A 37 -32.02 -7.72 -23.14
N ILE A 38 -30.92 -7.87 -23.87
CA ILE A 38 -29.79 -8.66 -23.37
C ILE A 38 -29.28 -7.76 -22.26
N GLU A 39 -29.76 -8.04 -21.05
CA GLU A 39 -29.16 -7.59 -19.80
C GLU A 39 -27.66 -7.71 -20.00
N THR A 40 -26.99 -6.56 -20.02
CA THR A 40 -25.54 -6.46 -20.09
C THR A 40 -24.97 -7.42 -19.04
N PRO A 41 -24.34 -8.57 -19.38
CA PRO A 41 -23.75 -9.43 -18.37
C PRO A 41 -22.39 -8.87 -17.92
N TYR A 42 -22.24 -7.54 -17.99
CA TYR A 42 -21.04 -6.81 -17.60
C TYR A 42 -21.35 -5.67 -16.62
N GLU A 43 -22.37 -5.83 -15.80
CA GLU A 43 -22.46 -5.19 -14.49
C GLU A 43 -22.84 -6.33 -13.55
N GLU A 44 -22.00 -6.75 -12.59
CA GLU A 44 -21.97 -6.03 -11.32
C GLU A 44 -20.80 -6.42 -10.39
N ASN A 45 -19.73 -7.09 -10.85
CA ASN A 45 -18.57 -7.34 -9.96
C ASN A 45 -17.20 -7.41 -10.67
N ALA A 46 -16.99 -6.61 -11.73
CA ALA A 46 -15.64 -6.25 -12.15
C ALA A 46 -15.11 -5.11 -11.25
N LEU A 47 -14.91 -5.48 -9.99
CA LEU A 47 -14.36 -4.70 -8.89
C LEU A 47 -13.00 -4.10 -9.28
N ALA A 48 -13.04 -2.91 -9.88
CA ALA A 48 -11.86 -2.13 -10.24
C ALA A 48 -11.11 -1.75 -8.95
N GLY A 49 -10.06 -2.51 -8.66
CA GLY A 49 -9.27 -2.38 -7.44
C GLY A 49 -8.73 -3.71 -6.92
N GLN A 50 -9.23 -4.85 -7.41
CA GLN A 50 -8.73 -6.14 -6.94
C GLN A 50 -7.43 -6.53 -7.66
N PRO A 51 -6.34 -6.84 -6.94
CA PRO A 51 -5.10 -7.30 -7.56
C PRO A 51 -5.35 -8.60 -8.32
N LYS A 52 -5.03 -8.63 -9.61
CA LYS A 52 -5.20 -9.81 -10.48
C LYS A 52 -4.46 -11.06 -9.96
N LYS A 53 -3.35 -10.86 -9.24
CA LYS A 53 -2.51 -11.90 -8.67
C LYS A 53 -1.81 -11.40 -7.42
N ARG A 54 -1.42 -12.35 -6.55
CA ARG A 54 -0.64 -12.08 -5.35
C ARG A 54 0.70 -11.45 -5.73
N ILE A 55 1.08 -10.39 -5.02
CA ILE A 55 2.37 -9.71 -5.21
C ILE A 55 3.48 -10.58 -4.56
N PRO A 56 4.60 -10.83 -5.26
CA PRO A 56 5.70 -11.63 -4.71
C PRO A 56 6.33 -10.98 -3.47
N ARG A 57 6.88 -11.80 -2.59
CA ARG A 57 7.53 -11.35 -1.34
C ARG A 57 8.70 -10.39 -1.60
N ALA A 58 9.49 -10.65 -2.66
CA ALA A 58 10.59 -9.76 -3.07
C ALA A 58 10.10 -8.34 -3.38
N ALA A 59 9.09 -8.20 -4.25
CA ALA A 59 8.52 -6.89 -4.60
C ALA A 59 7.79 -6.21 -3.42
N GLN A 60 7.25 -6.99 -2.48
CA GLN A 60 6.71 -6.42 -1.23
C GLN A 60 7.84 -5.89 -0.34
N GLY A 61 8.95 -6.61 -0.22
CA GLY A 61 10.11 -6.22 0.58
C GLY A 61 10.78 -4.97 0.03
N GLU A 62 11.02 -4.93 -1.28
CA GLU A 62 11.62 -3.78 -1.97
C GLU A 62 10.78 -2.51 -1.77
N ARG A 63 9.45 -2.59 -1.96
CA ARG A 63 8.56 -1.45 -1.70
C ARG A 63 8.56 -0.99 -0.24
N ARG A 64 8.76 -1.90 0.72
CA ARG A 64 8.84 -1.56 2.16
C ARG A 64 10.23 -1.10 2.60
N SER A 65 11.27 -1.30 1.79
CA SER A 65 12.65 -0.97 2.16
C SER A 65 12.85 0.53 2.45
N HIS A 66 12.06 1.39 1.82
CA HIS A 66 12.09 2.83 2.03
C HIS A 66 11.35 3.29 3.30
N LEU A 67 10.54 2.43 3.95
CA LEU A 67 9.70 2.78 5.09
C LEU A 67 10.44 2.66 6.44
N ALA A 68 11.72 3.03 6.48
CA ALA A 68 12.50 3.01 7.72
C ALA A 68 12.13 4.20 8.62
N LEU A 69 11.76 3.92 9.87
CA LEU A 69 11.50 4.96 10.88
C LEU A 69 12.83 5.50 11.42
N ARG A 70 12.91 6.82 11.61
CA ARG A 70 14.05 7.49 12.23
C ARG A 70 13.69 7.89 13.66
N ALA A 71 14.61 7.71 14.59
CA ALA A 71 14.44 8.18 15.96
C ALA A 71 14.37 9.71 16.00
N MET A 72 13.57 10.24 16.94
CA MET A 72 13.48 11.68 17.16
C MET A 72 14.73 12.18 17.89
N ASN A 73 15.24 13.35 17.47
CA ASN A 73 16.33 14.02 18.17
C ASN A 73 15.81 14.62 19.47
N LEU A 74 16.34 14.17 20.60
CA LEU A 74 15.99 14.68 21.93
C LEU A 74 17.18 15.44 22.52
N VAL A 75 16.91 16.62 23.05
CA VAL A 75 17.90 17.52 23.65
C VAL A 75 17.57 17.69 25.13
N PRO A 76 18.57 17.72 26.04
CA PRO A 76 18.30 17.96 27.45
C PRO A 76 17.69 19.35 27.69
N CYS A 77 16.67 19.42 28.54
CA CYS A 77 16.07 20.68 28.96
C CYS A 77 16.99 21.45 29.93
N PRO A 78 17.21 22.76 29.77
CA PRO A 78 18.11 23.51 30.66
C PRO A 78 17.62 23.63 32.11
N GLN A 79 16.33 23.45 32.37
CA GLN A 79 15.74 23.63 33.71
C GLN A 79 15.60 22.29 34.45
N CYS A 80 14.95 21.30 33.83
CA CYS A 80 14.67 20.01 34.46
C CYS A 80 15.58 18.86 34.00
N LYS A 81 16.48 19.09 33.03
CA LYS A 81 17.39 18.09 32.44
C LYS A 81 16.73 16.89 31.75
N ASN A 82 15.40 16.82 31.73
CA ASN A 82 14.66 15.80 30.98
C ASN A 82 14.85 15.98 29.46
N PRO A 83 14.86 14.87 28.70
CA PRO A 83 14.92 14.93 27.24
C PRO A 83 13.65 15.58 26.68
N LYS A 84 13.83 16.52 25.75
CA LYS A 84 12.73 17.19 25.07
C LYS A 84 13.01 17.33 23.57
N PRO A 85 11.97 17.43 22.73
CA PRO A 85 12.16 17.77 21.33
C PRO A 85 12.70 19.22 21.18
N PRO A 86 13.56 19.48 20.19
CA PRO A 86 14.02 20.83 19.87
C PRO A 86 12.84 21.71 19.44
N HIS A 87 12.95 23.02 19.68
CA HIS A 87 11.93 24.04 19.35
C HIS A 87 10.54 23.87 20.01
N GLN A 88 10.38 22.93 20.94
CA GLN A 88 9.14 22.78 21.70
C GLN A 88 9.32 23.17 23.18
N ALA A 89 8.20 23.54 23.80
CA ALA A 89 8.12 23.69 25.25
C ALA A 89 8.33 22.33 25.92
N CYS A 90 9.01 22.32 27.07
CA CYS A 90 9.19 21.07 27.79
C CYS A 90 7.86 20.59 28.37
N PRO A 91 7.43 19.33 28.14
CA PRO A 91 6.17 18.82 28.68
C PRO A 91 6.19 18.68 30.21
N HIS A 92 7.38 18.53 30.82
CA HIS A 92 7.52 18.38 32.27
C HIS A 92 7.51 19.70 33.03
N CYS A 93 8.25 20.72 32.55
CA CYS A 93 8.38 21.99 33.28
C CYS A 93 7.63 23.16 32.62
N GLY A 94 7.00 22.96 31.45
CA GLY A 94 6.22 23.99 30.77
C GLY A 94 7.04 25.18 30.25
N MET A 95 8.36 25.08 30.30
CA MET A 95 9.30 26.18 30.04
C MET A 95 9.81 26.16 28.59
N PHE A 96 9.81 27.34 27.95
CA PHE A 96 10.39 27.57 26.62
C PHE A 96 11.15 28.89 26.60
N ARG A 97 12.44 28.86 26.22
CA ARG A 97 13.31 30.04 26.13
C ARG A 97 13.28 30.95 27.39
N GLY A 98 13.28 30.33 28.57
CA GLY A 98 13.27 31.05 29.86
C GLY A 98 11.91 31.64 30.25
N ARG A 99 10.84 31.36 29.51
CA ARG A 99 9.47 31.78 29.84
C ARG A 99 8.59 30.57 30.09
N GLN A 100 7.70 30.67 31.07
CA GLN A 100 6.70 29.64 31.34
C GLN A 100 5.55 29.85 30.37
N VAL A 101 5.39 28.92 29.42
CA VAL A 101 4.37 29.00 28.37
C VAL A 101 3.16 28.13 28.73
N ILE A 102 3.40 27.00 29.39
CA ILE A 102 2.34 26.11 29.84
C ILE A 102 2.15 26.34 31.34
N PRO A 103 1.03 26.93 31.78
CA PRO A 103 0.67 26.95 33.20
C PRO A 103 0.29 25.52 33.60
N ILE A 104 1.22 24.80 34.24
CA ILE A 104 0.95 23.48 34.76
C ILE A 104 0.07 23.66 35.99
N LYS A 105 -1.24 23.51 35.84
CA LYS A 105 -2.13 23.37 37.00
C LYS A 105 -1.83 22.00 37.62
N ALA A 106 -1.44 21.99 38.89
CA ALA A 106 -1.22 20.76 39.64
C ALA A 106 -2.58 20.07 39.88
N THR A 107 -3.06 19.33 38.89
CA THR A 107 -4.18 18.41 39.06
C THR A 107 -3.70 17.04 38.65
N ARG A 108 -3.06 16.36 39.60
CA ARG A 108 -3.43 15.01 40.06
C ARG A 108 -2.34 14.47 40.96
N THR A 109 -2.67 14.44 42.25
CA THR A 109 -2.05 13.60 43.26
C THR A 109 -2.12 12.14 42.81
N PRO A 110 -1.00 11.44 42.59
CA PRO A 110 -0.99 9.99 42.69
C PRO A 110 -0.94 9.62 44.19
N ALA A 111 -1.88 8.78 44.61
CA ALA A 111 -1.95 8.19 45.95
C ALA A 111 -0.79 7.23 46.22
#